data_AF-A0A354I318-F1
#
_entry.id   AF-A0A354I318-F1
#
_cell.length_a   1.000
_cell.length_b   1.000
_cell.length_c   1.000
_cell.angle_alpha   90.00
_cell.angle_beta   90.00
_cell.angle_gamma   90.00
#
_symmetry.space_group_name_H-M   'P 1'
#
loop_
_entity.id
_entity.type
_entity.pdbx_description
1 polymer ?
#
loop_
_entity_poly.entity_id
_entity_poly.type
_entity_poly.pdbx_seq_one_letter_code
_entity_poly.pdbx_strand_id
1 'polypeptide(L)'
;MQKIVSFFLLGISLILLFLSSTNRLSYAIRSFPPYCSVQSSLTAQEQTLTGADYSILSKKGKPDGMYAKAYCLLDADSKRTLLGSNENEQMPMASTTKIMTCILALENGKM
;
A
#
# COMPACT_ATOMS: atom_id res chain seq x y z
N MET A 1 23.17 27.24 -33.98
CA MET A 1 23.11 25.78 -34.20
C MET A 1 23.19 24.98 -32.90
N GLN A 2 24.15 25.25 -32.01
CA GLN A 2 24.39 24.47 -30.79
C GLN A 2 23.19 24.37 -29.81
N LYS A 3 22.39 25.44 -29.66
CA LYS A 3 21.20 25.45 -28.77
C LYS A 3 20.05 24.58 -29.29
N ILE A 4 19.87 24.49 -30.60
CA ILE A 4 18.84 23.65 -31.23
C ILE A 4 19.15 22.17 -30.98
N VAL A 5 20.41 21.78 -31.18
CA VAL A 5 20.85 20.38 -31.01
C VAL A 5 20.70 19.94 -29.54
N SER A 6 21.00 20.83 -28.59
CA SER A 6 20.82 20.55 -27.16
C SER A 6 19.35 20.33 -26.78
N PHE A 7 18.41 21.04 -27.41
CA PHE A 7 16.98 20.89 -27.12
C PHE A 7 16.45 19.55 -27.65
N PHE A 8 16.90 19.13 -28.83
CA PHE A 8 16.57 17.81 -29.39
C PHE A 8 17.14 16.66 -28.53
N LEU A 9 18.38 16.76 -28.08
CA LEU A 9 19.00 15.77 -27.19
C LEU A 9 18.27 15.66 -25.85
N LEU A 10 17.89 16.80 -25.27
CA LEU A 10 17.10 16.82 -24.04
C LEU A 10 15.72 16.17 -24.23
N GLY A 11 15.04 16.46 -25.34
CA GLY A 11 13.75 15.85 -25.67
C GLY A 11 13.83 14.33 -25.81
N ILE A 12 14.84 13.82 -26.52
CA ILE A 12 15.07 12.38 -26.66
C ILE A 12 15.38 11.74 -25.30
N SER A 13 16.21 12.39 -24.47
CA SER A 13 16.51 11.90 -23.11
C SER A 13 15.26 11.82 -22.23
N LEU A 14 14.38 12.82 -22.31
CA LEU A 14 13.14 12.88 -21.52
C LEU A 14 12.15 11.80 -21.98
N ILE A 15 12.07 11.56 -23.29
CA ILE A 15 11.28 10.47 -23.87
C ILE A 15 11.81 9.11 -23.39
N LEU A 16 13.12 8.87 -23.48
CA LEU A 16 13.71 7.61 -23.02
C LEU A 16 13.52 7.37 -21.53
N LEU A 17 13.64 8.43 -20.71
CA LEU A 17 13.35 8.38 -19.28
C LEU A 17 11.88 8.01 -19.02
N PHE A 18 10.95 8.62 -19.77
CA PHE A 18 9.53 8.36 -19.63
C PHE A 18 9.18 6.91 -19.99
N LEU A 19 9.67 6.40 -21.13
CA LEU A 19 9.47 5.00 -21.52
C LEU A 19 10.10 4.01 -20.52
N SER A 20 11.27 4.33 -19.98
CA SER A 20 11.89 3.47 -18.96
C SER A 20 11.08 3.46 -17.65
N SER A 21 10.54 4.61 -17.25
CA SER A 21 9.73 4.76 -16.03
C SER A 21 8.42 3.99 -16.13
N THR A 22 7.72 4.09 -17.27
CA THR A 22 6.46 3.36 -17.50
C THR A 22 6.69 1.85 -17.52
N ASN A 23 7.73 1.38 -18.22
CA ASN A 23 8.08 -0.04 -18.25
C ASN A 23 8.40 -0.57 -16.84
N ARG A 24 9.21 0.17 -16.06
CA ARG A 24 9.54 -0.20 -14.68
C ARG A 24 8.30 -0.30 -13.80
N LEU A 25 7.37 0.63 -13.96
CA LEU A 25 6.10 0.62 -13.24
C LEU A 25 5.25 -0.59 -13.65
N SER A 26 5.17 -0.91 -14.94
CA SER A 26 4.45 -2.09 -15.43
C SER A 26 5.02 -3.41 -14.88
N TYR A 27 6.35 -3.55 -14.80
CA TYR A 27 6.96 -4.72 -14.17
C TYR A 27 6.67 -4.78 -12.67
N ALA A 28 6.73 -3.63 -11.97
CA ALA A 28 6.42 -3.56 -10.55
C ALA A 28 4.97 -4.00 -10.27
N ILE A 29 4.00 -3.48 -11.02
CA ILE A 29 2.57 -3.87 -10.88
C ILE A 29 2.36 -5.36 -11.14
N ARG A 30 3.05 -5.95 -12.12
CA ARG A 30 2.97 -7.40 -12.41
C ARG A 30 3.66 -8.27 -11.36
N SER A 31 4.66 -7.74 -10.66
CA SER A 31 5.39 -8.45 -9.61
C SER A 31 4.69 -8.42 -8.25
N PHE A 32 3.67 -7.58 -8.08
CA PHE A 32 2.83 -7.69 -6.89
C PHE A 32 2.16 -9.05 -6.90
N PRO A 33 2.22 -9.80 -5.78
CA PRO A 33 1.51 -11.06 -5.69
C PRO A 33 0.04 -10.81 -6.03
N PRO A 34 -0.61 -11.71 -6.79
CA PRO A 34 -2.04 -11.60 -7.00
C PRO A 34 -2.69 -11.45 -5.62
N TYR A 35 -3.66 -10.53 -5.49
CA TYR A 35 -4.51 -10.50 -4.31
C TYR A 35 -4.94 -11.94 -4.06
N CYS A 36 -4.51 -12.51 -2.93
CA CYS A 36 -4.95 -13.84 -2.55
C CYS A 36 -6.47 -13.76 -2.60
N SER A 37 -7.09 -14.55 -3.47
CA SER A 37 -8.54 -14.60 -3.55
C SER A 37 -9.00 -15.11 -2.20
N VAL A 38 -9.34 -14.19 -1.30
CA VAL A 38 -9.93 -14.53 -0.02
C VAL A 38 -11.26 -15.14 -0.40
N GLN A 39 -11.30 -16.48 -0.40
CA GLN A 39 -12.55 -17.20 -0.43
C GLN A 39 -13.31 -16.64 0.77
N SER A 40 -14.35 -15.86 0.50
CA SER A 40 -15.25 -15.32 1.51
C SER A 40 -16.06 -16.51 2.06
N SER A 41 -15.40 -17.39 2.81
CA SER A 41 -16.09 -18.18 3.80
C SER A 41 -16.63 -17.18 4.81
N LEU A 42 -17.91 -16.88 4.64
CA LEU A 42 -18.71 -16.06 5.53
C LEU A 42 -18.43 -16.50 6.97
N THR A 43 -18.30 -15.50 7.86
CA THR A 43 -17.95 -15.61 9.28
C THR A 43 -16.44 -15.67 9.55
N ALA A 44 -15.75 -14.53 9.40
CA ALA A 44 -14.60 -14.29 10.25
C ALA A 44 -15.14 -14.17 11.67
N GLN A 45 -15.13 -15.27 12.43
CA GLN A 45 -15.28 -15.17 13.87
C GLN A 45 -14.18 -14.23 14.34
N GLU A 46 -14.57 -13.17 15.05
CA GLU A 46 -13.67 -12.30 15.80
C GLU A 46 -13.01 -13.14 16.89
N GLN A 47 -12.05 -13.98 16.50
CA GLN A 47 -11.23 -14.71 17.45
C GLN A 47 -10.26 -13.67 18.00
N THR A 48 -10.53 -13.24 19.22
CA THR A 48 -9.56 -12.54 20.07
C THR A 48 -8.43 -13.51 20.38
N LEU A 49 -7.60 -13.81 19.40
CA LEU A 49 -6.36 -14.56 19.55
C LEU A 49 -5.46 -13.68 20.43
N THR A 50 -5.35 -14.08 21.69
CA THR A 50 -4.56 -13.34 22.67
C THR A 50 -3.08 -13.65 22.43
N GLY A 51 -2.18 -12.76 22.87
CA GLY A 51 -0.73 -12.98 22.73
C GLY A 51 -0.23 -14.31 23.34
N ALA A 52 -1.02 -14.92 24.22
CA ALA A 52 -0.76 -16.24 24.80
C ALA A 52 -0.74 -17.36 23.75
N ASP A 53 -1.59 -17.29 22.73
CA ASP A 53 -1.68 -18.30 21.66
C ASP A 53 -0.42 -18.34 20.77
N TYR A 54 0.38 -17.27 20.82
CA TYR A 54 1.63 -17.11 20.07
C TYR A 54 2.87 -17.07 20.96
N SER A 55 2.78 -17.48 22.23
CA SER A 55 3.89 -17.45 23.19
C SER A 55 4.55 -16.06 23.36
N ILE A 56 3.77 -14.98 23.18
CA ILE A 56 4.26 -13.61 23.40
C ILE A 56 4.22 -13.33 24.90
N LEU A 57 5.39 -13.32 25.54
CA LEU A 57 5.55 -13.16 26.99
C LEU A 57 5.42 -11.70 27.48
N SER A 58 5.40 -10.72 26.58
CA SER A 58 5.28 -9.31 26.94
C SER A 58 4.59 -8.50 25.85
N LYS A 59 3.41 -7.96 26.17
CA LYS A 59 2.75 -6.93 25.35
C LYS A 59 3.46 -5.60 25.63
N LYS A 60 4.44 -5.25 24.80
CA LYS A 60 4.88 -3.86 24.76
C LYS A 60 3.69 -3.02 24.30
N GLY A 61 3.43 -1.91 25.00
CA GLY A 61 2.34 -0.99 24.66
C GLY A 61 2.63 -0.25 23.36
N LYS A 62 2.51 1.08 23.39
CA LYS A 62 2.87 1.93 22.25
C LYS A 62 4.32 1.67 21.80
N PRO A 63 4.60 1.53 20.49
CA PRO A 63 5.97 1.41 20.00
C PRO A 63 6.78 2.66 20.36
N ASP A 64 8.05 2.46 20.75
CA ASP A 64 8.95 3.57 21.03
C ASP A 64 9.12 4.42 19.76
N GLY A 65 9.08 5.74 19.91
CA GLY A 65 9.21 6.67 18.78
C GLY A 65 7.98 6.77 17.87
N MET A 66 6.83 6.21 18.25
CA MET A 66 5.58 6.36 17.49
C MET A 66 4.91 7.72 17.79
N TYR A 67 4.99 8.69 16.87
CA TYR A 67 4.38 10.02 17.03
C TYR A 67 3.07 10.21 16.24
N ALA A 68 2.60 9.18 15.55
CA ALA A 68 1.39 9.24 14.74
C ALA A 68 0.14 9.46 15.61
N LYS A 69 -0.81 10.25 15.10
CA LYS A 69 -2.12 10.50 15.74
C LYS A 69 -3.02 9.26 15.71
N ALA A 70 -2.95 8.50 14.62
CA ALA A 70 -3.53 7.18 14.47
C ALA A 70 -2.57 6.25 13.72
N TYR A 71 -2.60 4.97 14.06
CA TYR A 71 -1.86 3.91 13.37
C TYR A 71 -2.59 2.57 13.52
N CYS A 72 -2.41 1.69 12.55
CA CYS A 72 -2.94 0.34 12.56
C CYS A 72 -1.98 -0.60 11.84
N LEU A 73 -1.67 -1.75 12.44
CA LEU A 73 -0.92 -2.85 11.86
C LEU A 73 -1.85 -4.06 11.81
N LEU A 74 -2.09 -4.55 10.60
CA LEU A 74 -2.99 -5.66 10.32
C LEU A 74 -2.19 -6.85 9.80
N ASP A 75 -2.56 -8.05 10.22
CA ASP A 75 -2.19 -9.27 9.53
C ASP A 75 -3.05 -9.41 8.27
N ALA A 76 -2.42 -9.53 7.11
CA ALA A 76 -3.09 -9.49 5.80
C ALA A 76 -3.99 -10.72 5.57
N ASP A 77 -3.58 -11.89 6.07
CA ASP A 77 -4.29 -13.15 5.83
C ASP A 77 -5.46 -13.32 6.80
N SER A 78 -5.22 -13.13 8.10
CA SER A 78 -6.26 -13.28 9.13
C SER A 78 -7.15 -12.06 9.30
N LYS A 79 -6.75 -10.90 8.74
CA LYS A 79 -7.38 -9.58 8.93
C LYS A 79 -7.38 -9.13 10.40
N ARG A 80 -6.57 -9.75 11.25
CA ARG A 80 -6.46 -9.39 12.68
C ARG A 80 -5.62 -8.12 12.87
N THR A 81 -6.10 -7.20 13.70
CA THR A 81 -5.29 -6.06 14.18
C THR A 81 -4.27 -6.53 15.20
N LEU A 82 -2.99 -6.41 14.83
CA LEU A 82 -1.86 -6.75 15.71
C LEU A 82 -1.52 -5.59 16.65
N LEU A 83 -1.70 -4.36 16.18
CA LEU A 83 -1.37 -3.14 16.91
C LEU A 83 -2.18 -1.96 16.35
N GLY A 84 -2.77 -1.13 17.22
CA GLY A 84 -3.58 0.01 16.81
C GLY A 84 -3.65 1.12 17.87
N SER A 85 -3.86 2.35 17.41
CA SER A 85 -4.27 3.49 18.22
C SER A 85 -5.11 4.41 17.36
N ASN A 86 -6.31 4.76 17.82
CA ASN A 86 -7.27 5.61 17.11
C ASN A 86 -7.54 5.14 15.66
N GLU A 87 -7.43 3.84 15.40
CA GLU A 87 -7.51 3.24 14.06
C GLU A 87 -8.91 3.37 13.42
N ASN A 88 -9.95 3.53 14.24
CA ASN A 88 -11.33 3.70 13.81
C ASN A 88 -11.80 5.17 13.84
N GLU A 89 -10.93 6.10 14.26
CA GLU A 89 -11.27 7.52 14.32
C GLU A 89 -11.22 8.14 12.91
N GLN A 90 -12.24 8.92 12.56
CA GLN A 90 -12.28 9.56 11.26
C GLN A 90 -11.26 10.71 11.18
N MET A 91 -10.33 10.62 10.23
CA MET A 91 -9.27 11.62 10.03
C MET A 91 -9.12 12.02 8.56
N PRO A 92 -8.55 13.22 8.26
CA PRO A 92 -8.26 13.61 6.89
C PRO A 92 -7.24 12.69 6.21
N MET A 93 -7.65 12.04 5.12
CA MET A 93 -6.88 10.99 4.42
C MET A 93 -5.91 11.51 3.34
N ALA A 94 -5.65 12.82 3.24
CA ALA A 94 -4.69 13.44 2.29
C ALA A 94 -4.48 12.65 0.96
N SER A 95 -3.24 12.24 0.65
CA SER A 95 -2.94 11.45 -0.56
C SER A 95 -3.24 9.95 -0.45
N THR A 96 -3.58 9.41 0.72
CA THR A 96 -3.99 7.99 0.84
C THR A 96 -5.35 7.72 0.21
N THR A 97 -6.17 8.76 0.01
CA THR A 97 -7.37 8.71 -0.84
C THR A 97 -7.12 8.10 -2.23
N LYS A 98 -5.91 8.27 -2.76
CA LYS A 98 -5.50 7.72 -4.06
C LYS A 98 -5.46 6.19 -4.09
N ILE A 99 -5.37 5.52 -2.94
CA ILE A 99 -5.46 4.07 -2.86
C ILE A 99 -6.83 3.61 -3.36
N MET A 100 -7.92 4.18 -2.84
CA MET A 100 -9.28 3.86 -3.29
C MET A 100 -9.51 4.24 -4.75
N THR A 101 -9.03 5.43 -5.17
CA THR A 101 -9.10 5.83 -6.58
C THR A 101 -8.39 4.83 -7.50
N CYS A 102 -7.21 4.34 -7.09
CA CYS A 102 -6.46 3.35 -7.86
C CYS A 102 -7.20 2.01 -7.94
N ILE A 103 -7.77 1.53 -6.84
CA ILE A 103 -8.56 0.29 -6.83
C ILE A 103 -9.73 0.42 -7.82
N LEU A 104 -10.51 1.49 -7.72
CA LEU A 104 -11.62 1.74 -8.64
C LEU A 104 -11.16 1.84 -10.10
N ALA A 105 -10.02 2.48 -10.36
CA ALA A 105 -9.48 2.58 -11.70
C ALA A 105 -9.02 1.23 -12.26
N LEU A 106 -8.50 0.32 -11.42
CA LEU A 106 -8.09 -1.03 -11.83
C LEU A 106 -9.31 -1.94 -12.04
N GLU A 107 -10.30 -1.88 -11.16
CA GLU A 107 -11.51 -2.71 -11.25
C GLU A 107 -12.41 -2.32 -12.44
N ASN A 108 -12.54 -1.02 -12.69
CA ASN A 108 -13.36 -0.49 -13.79
C ASN A 108 -12.55 -0.22 -15.06
N GLY A 109 -11.23 -0.37 -15.00
CA GLY A 109 -10.31 -0.05 -16.06
C GLY A 109 -10.36 -1.09 -17.18
N LYS A 110 -10.90 -0.69 -18.34
CA LYS A 110 -10.56 -1.28 -19.64
C LYS A 110 -9.19 -0.77 -20.10
N MET A 111 -8.16 -0.92 -19.28
CA MET A 111 -6.78 -0.55 -19.64
C MET A 111 -6.11 -1.65 -20.47
#